data_AF-A0A951VE45-F1
#
_entry.id   AF-A0A951VE45-F1
#
_cell.length_a   1.000
_cell.length_b   1.000
_cell.length_c   1.000
_cell.angle_alpha   90.00
_cell.angle_beta   90.00
_cell.angle_gamma   90.00
#
_symmetry.space_group_name_H-M   'P 1'
#
loop_
_entity.id
_entity.type
_entity.pdbx_description
1 polymer ?
#
loop_
_entity_poly.entity_id
_entity_poly.type
_entity_poly.pdbx_seq_one_letter_code
_entity_poly.pdbx_strand_id
1 'polypeptide(L)'
;MYGTPTWIWEVVVDGGLYVRVYNGAHSQWYNAAVLQKAGRIIAAGMTKEVRFEAVQGNINDAIGEAYKKKYNGSPYLSSMISNCARAATVEILCSD
;
A
#
# COMPACT_ATOMS: atom_id res chain seq x y z
N MET A 1 -2.02 -1.58 22.10
CA MET A 1 -2.24 -0.19 21.63
C MET A 1 -2.39 -0.23 20.13
N TYR A 2 -3.52 0.20 19.58
CA TYR A 2 -3.66 0.38 18.14
C TYR A 2 -2.87 1.64 17.74
N GLY A 3 -1.92 1.51 16.83
CA GLY A 3 -1.12 2.64 16.36
C GLY A 3 -2.00 3.72 15.71
N THR A 4 -1.52 4.96 15.70
CA THR A 4 -2.21 6.09 15.05
C THR A 4 -2.59 5.71 13.62
N PRO A 5 -3.85 5.92 13.19
CA PRO A 5 -4.27 5.62 11.82
C PRO A 5 -3.34 6.32 10.84
N THR A 6 -2.58 5.53 10.08
CA THR A 6 -1.66 6.06 9.08
C THR A 6 -2.42 6.18 7.78
N TRP A 7 -2.51 7.39 7.25
CA TRP A 7 -3.05 7.62 5.92
C TRP A 7 -2.07 7.03 4.91
N ILE A 8 -2.53 5.98 4.25
CA ILE A 8 -1.78 5.23 3.26
C ILE A 8 -2.44 5.46 1.92
N TRP A 9 -1.61 5.69 0.90
CA TRP A 9 -2.09 5.89 -0.45
C TRP A 9 -2.35 4.53 -1.07
N GLU A 10 -3.48 4.41 -1.74
CA GLU A 10 -3.94 3.17 -2.35
C GLU A 10 -4.24 3.34 -3.85
N VAL A 11 -4.05 2.27 -4.61
CA VAL A 11 -4.44 2.16 -6.03
C VAL A 11 -5.06 0.79 -6.28
N VAL A 12 -5.93 0.71 -7.29
CA VAL A 12 -6.51 -0.54 -7.74
C VAL A 12 -5.92 -0.89 -9.11
N VAL A 13 -5.43 -2.12 -9.24
CA VAL A 13 -4.88 -2.66 -10.49
C VAL A 13 -5.46 -4.05 -10.70
N ASP A 14 -6.03 -4.32 -11.86
CA ASP A 14 -6.61 -5.63 -12.22
C ASP A 14 -7.56 -6.23 -11.16
N GLY A 15 -8.26 -5.36 -10.40
CA GLY A 15 -9.19 -5.76 -9.33
C GLY A 15 -8.55 -5.97 -7.96
N GLY A 16 -7.22 -5.95 -7.86
CA GLY A 16 -6.47 -5.99 -6.60
C GLY A 16 -6.29 -4.60 -5.98
N LEU A 17 -6.28 -4.53 -4.65
CA LEU A 17 -6.04 -3.28 -3.90
C LEU A 17 -4.58 -3.24 -3.42
N TYR A 18 -3.84 -2.21 -3.83
CA TYR A 18 -2.42 -2.08 -3.53
C TYR A 18 -2.12 -0.79 -2.80
N VAL A 19 -1.18 -0.87 -1.85
CA VAL A 19 -0.70 0.28 -1.08
C VAL A 19 0.82 0.39 -1.13
N ARG A 20 1.32 1.62 -1.05
CA ARG A 20 2.75 1.92 -0.98
C ARG A 20 3.10 2.73 0.24
N VAL A 21 4.25 2.39 0.80
CA VAL A 21 4.79 3.08 1.96
C VAL A 21 5.72 4.18 1.50
N TYR A 22 5.35 5.43 1.77
CA TYR A 22 6.17 6.59 1.40
C TYR A 22 7.60 6.52 1.95
N ASN A 23 7.75 6.10 3.22
CA ASN A 23 9.06 5.90 3.86
C ASN A 23 9.75 4.57 3.48
N GLY A 24 9.19 3.83 2.52
CA GLY A 24 9.71 2.54 2.10
C GLY A 24 9.71 1.47 3.22
N ALA A 25 10.56 0.46 3.03
CA ALA A 25 10.65 -0.73 3.90
C ALA A 25 11.15 -0.43 5.33
N HIS A 26 11.64 0.79 5.59
CA HIS A 26 12.09 1.21 6.92
C HIS A 26 10.92 1.61 7.85
N SER A 27 9.70 1.67 7.33
CA SER A 27 8.54 2.04 8.15
C SER A 27 8.20 0.95 9.15
N GLN A 28 8.09 1.31 10.43
CA GLN A 28 7.72 0.37 11.50
C GLN A 28 6.36 -0.27 11.26
N TRP A 29 5.41 0.47 10.67
CA TRP A 29 4.10 -0.09 10.32
C TRP A 29 4.20 -1.10 9.17
N TYR A 30 5.05 -0.86 8.16
CA TYR A 30 5.23 -1.78 7.03
C TYR A 30 5.79 -3.10 7.52
N ASN A 31 6.85 -3.02 8.34
CA ASN A 31 7.43 -4.21 8.94
C ASN A 31 6.41 -4.94 9.81
N ALA A 32 5.61 -4.23 10.63
CA ALA A 32 4.54 -4.84 11.39
C ALA A 32 3.45 -5.47 10.50
N ALA A 33 3.03 -4.82 9.43
CA ALA A 33 2.00 -5.31 8.51
C ALA A 33 2.46 -6.54 7.71
N VAL A 34 3.70 -6.53 7.21
CA VAL A 34 4.30 -7.67 6.50
C VAL A 34 4.64 -8.82 7.45
N LEU A 35 5.08 -8.54 8.68
CA LEU A 35 5.35 -9.57 9.69
C LEU A 35 4.06 -10.19 10.24
N GLN A 36 3.06 -9.38 10.58
CA GLN A 36 1.80 -9.85 11.14
C GLN A 36 0.89 -10.45 10.05
N LYS A 37 1.06 -10.05 8.79
CA LYS A 37 0.27 -10.47 7.61
C LYS A 37 -1.24 -10.28 7.75
N ALA A 38 -1.68 -9.59 8.79
CA ALA A 38 -3.07 -9.36 9.14
C ALA A 38 -3.20 -7.94 9.70
N GLY A 39 -4.30 -7.29 9.38
CA GLY A 39 -4.65 -6.03 10.00
C GLY A 39 -6.07 -5.59 9.67
N ARG A 40 -6.36 -4.33 9.98
CA ARG A 40 -7.67 -3.73 9.73
C ARG A 40 -7.48 -2.48 8.89
N ILE A 41 -8.31 -2.35 7.88
CA ILE A 41 -8.42 -1.12 7.10
C ILE A 41 -9.77 -0.48 7.37
N ILE A 42 -9.78 0.85 7.35
CA ILE A 42 -11.00 1.64 7.36
C ILE A 42 -11.12 2.27 5.97
N ALA A 43 -12.13 1.85 5.21
CA ALA A 43 -12.40 2.34 3.87
C ALA A 43 -13.88 2.67 3.72
N ALA A 44 -14.21 3.85 3.19
CA ALA A 44 -15.60 4.31 3.02
C ALA A 44 -16.47 4.18 4.29
N GLY A 45 -15.89 4.42 5.47
CA GLY A 45 -16.57 4.29 6.77
C GLY A 45 -16.76 2.85 7.28
N MET A 46 -16.29 1.85 6.53
CA MET A 46 -16.32 0.45 6.93
C MET A 46 -14.95 0.00 7.44
N THR A 47 -14.94 -0.74 8.54
CA THR A 47 -13.74 -1.43 9.03
C THR A 47 -13.78 -2.87 8.52
N LYS A 48 -12.75 -3.30 7.79
CA LYS A 48 -12.59 -4.69 7.33
C LYS A 48 -11.29 -5.30 7.82
N GLU A 49 -11.35 -6.59 8.13
CA GLU A 49 -10.15 -7.39 8.38
C GLU A 49 -9.54 -7.79 7.05
N VAL A 50 -8.23 -7.62 6.95
CA VAL A 50 -7.49 -7.84 5.71
C VAL A 50 -6.18 -8.55 5.99
N ARG A 51 -5.66 -9.21 4.97
CA ARG A 51 -4.30 -9.74 4.93
C ARG A 51 -3.43 -8.86 4.05
N PHE A 52 -2.17 -8.78 4.44
CA PHE A 52 -1.15 -8.00 3.76
C PHE A 52 -0.13 -8.93 3.13
N GLU A 53 0.03 -8.84 1.81
CA GLU A 53 1.00 -9.63 1.07
C GLU A 53 2.00 -8.72 0.35
N ALA A 54 3.29 -9.00 0.52
CA ALA A 54 4.34 -8.21 -0.11
C ALA A 54 4.38 -8.50 -1.62
N VAL A 55 4.39 -7.44 -2.42
CA VAL A 55 4.35 -7.55 -3.88
C VAL A 55 5.75 -7.44 -4.45
N GLN A 56 6.17 -8.44 -5.22
CA GLN A 56 7.42 -8.43 -5.96
C GLN A 56 7.17 -8.68 -7.46
N GLY A 57 8.05 -8.16 -8.32
CA GLY A 57 8.00 -8.42 -9.76
C GLY A 57 7.29 -7.34 -10.59
N ASN A 58 6.93 -7.72 -11.82
CA ASN A 58 6.51 -6.84 -12.92
C ASN A 58 5.24 -6.02 -12.65
N ILE A 59 4.35 -6.47 -11.77
CA ILE A 59 3.12 -5.76 -11.40
C ILE A 59 3.41 -4.38 -10.79
N ASN A 60 4.60 -4.16 -10.25
CA ASN A 60 5.03 -2.87 -9.72
C ASN A 60 5.02 -1.74 -10.76
N ASP A 61 5.21 -2.06 -12.04
CA ASP A 61 5.13 -1.08 -13.11
C ASP A 61 3.68 -0.68 -13.38
N ALA A 62 2.75 -1.64 -13.45
CA ALA A 62 1.33 -1.38 -13.58
C ALA A 62 0.79 -0.57 -12.39
N ILE A 63 1.21 -0.93 -11.16
CA ILE A 63 0.92 -0.18 -9.94
C ILE A 63 1.47 1.24 -10.03
N GLY A 64 2.71 1.41 -10.51
CA GLY A 64 3.31 2.72 -10.73
C GLY A 64 2.52 3.60 -11.69
N GLU A 65 2.06 3.04 -12.81
CA GLU A 65 1.20 3.74 -13.76
C GLU A 65 -0.17 4.10 -13.16
N ALA A 66 -0.76 3.23 -12.34
CA ALA A 66 -1.98 3.53 -11.62
C ALA A 66 -1.80 4.70 -10.63
N TYR A 67 -0.67 4.76 -9.91
CA TYR A 67 -0.33 5.90 -9.05
C TYR A 67 -0.18 7.19 -9.86
N LYS A 68 0.52 7.15 -11.00
CA LYS A 68 0.66 8.32 -11.88
C LYS A 68 -0.68 8.82 -12.38
N LYS A 69 -1.59 7.92 -12.76
CA LYS A 69 -2.93 8.28 -13.22
C LYS A 69 -3.79 8.87 -12.10
N LYS A 70 -3.82 8.22 -10.93
CA LYS A 70 -4.68 8.62 -9.80
C LYS A 70 -4.22 9.90 -9.12
N TYR A 71 -2.90 10.10 -9.01
CA TYR A 71 -2.30 11.21 -8.27
C TYR A 71 -1.47 12.15 -9.16
N ASN A 72 -1.87 12.27 -10.42
CA ASN A 72 -1.23 13.18 -11.36
C ASN A 72 -1.21 14.62 -10.80
N GLY A 73 -0.04 15.26 -10.78
CA GLY A 73 0.13 16.61 -10.24
C GLY A 73 0.33 16.69 -8.71
N SER A 74 0.32 15.56 -7.99
CA SER A 74 0.69 15.55 -6.57
C SER A 74 2.20 15.73 -6.40
N PRO A 75 2.67 16.62 -5.49
CA PRO A 75 4.10 16.78 -5.22
C PRO A 75 4.74 15.52 -4.61
N TYR A 76 3.93 14.59 -4.10
CA TYR A 76 4.39 13.33 -3.49
C TYR A 76 4.52 12.18 -4.49
N LEU A 77 4.08 12.35 -5.74
CA LEU A 77 4.06 11.29 -6.74
C LEU A 77 5.46 10.75 -7.04
N SER A 78 6.46 11.63 -7.14
CA SER A 78 7.86 11.27 -7.40
C SER A 78 8.41 10.32 -6.34
N SER A 79 8.12 10.59 -5.06
CA SER A 79 8.51 9.70 -3.96
C SER A 79 7.76 8.36 -3.99
N MET A 80 6.49 8.34 -4.42
CA MET A 80 5.66 7.13 -4.48
C MET A 80 6.03 6.17 -5.62
N ILE A 81 6.62 6.66 -6.70
CA ILE A 81 7.09 5.83 -7.82
C ILE A 81 8.57 5.43 -7.69
N SER A 82 9.25 5.91 -6.64
CA SER A 82 10.65 5.57 -6.35
C SER A 82 10.85 4.06 -6.12
N ASN A 83 12.08 3.57 -6.34
CA ASN A 83 12.40 2.17 -6.09
C ASN A 83 12.20 1.74 -4.63
N CYS A 84 12.44 2.64 -3.67
CA CYS A 84 12.21 2.36 -2.25
C CYS A 84 10.73 2.15 -1.94
N ALA A 85 9.85 2.98 -2.51
CA ALA A 85 8.40 2.83 -2.36
C ALA A 85 7.87 1.61 -3.13
N ARG A 86 8.44 1.31 -4.31
CA ARG A 86 8.14 0.10 -5.08
C ARG A 86 8.47 -1.17 -4.29
N ALA A 87 9.63 -1.23 -3.64
CA ALA A 87 10.05 -2.35 -2.80
C ALA A 87 9.17 -2.54 -1.54
N ALA A 88 8.44 -1.49 -1.15
CA ALA A 88 7.50 -1.51 -0.03
C ALA A 88 6.03 -1.48 -0.50
N THR A 89 5.73 -2.20 -1.57
CA THR A 89 4.37 -2.37 -2.08
C THR A 89 3.72 -3.57 -1.41
N VAL A 90 2.49 -3.39 -0.94
CA VAL A 90 1.69 -4.42 -0.29
C VAL A 90 0.35 -4.54 -1.02
N GLU A 91 -0.07 -5.76 -1.27
CA GLU A 91 -1.42 -6.09 -1.69
C GLU A 91 -2.29 -6.33 -0.47
N ILE A 92 -3.50 -5.78 -0.51
CA ILE A 92 -4.51 -5.91 0.52
C ILE A 92 -5.56 -6.90 0.03
N LEU A 93 -5.63 -8.03 0.73
CA LEU A 93 -6.62 -9.07 0.48
C LEU A 93 -7.66 -9.04 1.59
N CYS A 94 -8.95 -9.22 1.27
CA CYS A 94 -9.94 -9.44 2.34
C CYS A 94 -9.60 -10.74 3.07
N SER A 95 -9.68 -10.70 4.40
CA SER A 95 -9.76 -11.93 5.18
C SER A 95 -11.18 -12.46 5.10
N ASP A 96 -11.35 -13.73 4.75
CA ASP A 96 -12.62 -14.47 4.93
C ASP A 96 -12.97 -14.63 6.41
#